data_AF-A0A925VAL0-F1
#
_entry.id   AF-A0A925VAL0-F1
#
_cell.length_a   1.000
_cell.length_b   1.000
_cell.length_c   1.000
_cell.angle_alpha   90.00
_cell.angle_beta   90.00
_cell.angle_gamma   90.00
#
_symmetry.space_group_name_H-M   'P 1'
#
loop_
_entity.id
_entity.type
_entity.pdbx_description
1 polymer ?
#
loop_
_entity_poly.entity_id
_entity_poly.type
_entity_poly.pdbx_seq_one_letter_code
_entity_poly.pdbx_strand_id
1 'polypeptide(L)'
;MPNTWAVKAHGAALRDTWGIAYVKAWSAAMWLPYLAPMIVLVRRAAVPWVAVAVAVVAYGWSVGGDFMAYSRFYSMATVALAIVLTLGLDVLATILDRRAPRLATVAPILGAAAAIALGVVADRRWHADRDKPEGWLDGKWEGVTAMARFAEVGRAVGEWMGAELPSDTLITVGAAGAVPYASGLPTIDAFGLVDPVIARLPHPPLRDARSARPGHQLFASPEYIRGRDPDLLCHVGFRGAAPPRESEARAPFRKGYAWACVQPGPGSAFAPEGGSFDPGVYCCRRPRDRVVGPFGREVDDG
;
A
#
# COMPACT_ATOMS: atom_id res chain seq x y z
N MET A 1 -21.61 -0.40 2.51
CA MET A 1 -20.34 0.03 1.88
C MET A 1 -19.19 -0.65 2.59
N PRO A 2 -18.19 -1.20 1.90
CA PRO A 2 -16.94 -1.65 2.53
C PRO A 2 -16.32 -0.49 3.31
N ASN A 3 -15.89 -0.76 4.54
CA ASN A 3 -15.36 0.26 5.46
C ASN A 3 -14.12 0.98 4.89
N THR A 4 -13.38 0.31 4.01
CA THR A 4 -12.27 0.86 3.22
C THR A 4 -12.61 2.16 2.50
N TRP A 5 -13.80 2.29 1.91
CA TRP A 5 -14.17 3.55 1.22
C TRP A 5 -14.28 4.71 2.20
N ALA A 6 -14.93 4.50 3.34
CA ALA A 6 -15.12 5.54 4.35
C ALA A 6 -13.76 6.03 4.87
N VAL A 7 -12.84 5.11 5.17
CA VAL A 7 -11.46 5.45 5.58
C VAL A 7 -10.72 6.23 4.50
N LYS A 8 -10.78 5.78 3.24
CA LYS A 8 -10.05 6.41 2.13
C LYS A 8 -10.64 7.77 1.74
N ALA A 9 -11.93 8.00 1.94
CA ALA A 9 -12.57 9.28 1.64
C ALA A 9 -11.94 10.46 2.41
N HIS A 10 -11.37 10.21 3.61
CA HIS A 10 -10.62 11.22 4.36
C HIS A 10 -9.33 11.68 3.63
N GLY A 11 -8.84 10.90 2.67
CA GLY A 11 -7.75 11.29 1.78
C GLY A 11 -8.11 12.42 0.82
N ALA A 12 -9.39 12.82 0.71
CA ALA A 12 -9.79 14.01 -0.04
C ALA A 12 -9.04 15.28 0.39
N ALA A 13 -8.60 15.36 1.66
CA ALA A 13 -7.74 16.44 2.15
C ALA A 13 -6.37 16.52 1.45
N LEU A 14 -5.94 15.45 0.77
CA LEU A 14 -4.69 15.35 0.02
C LEU A 14 -4.89 15.38 -1.50
N ARG A 15 -6.12 15.54 -1.99
CA ARG A 15 -6.46 15.55 -3.41
C ARG A 15 -5.59 16.51 -4.21
N ASP A 16 -5.42 17.73 -3.71
CA ASP A 16 -4.75 18.81 -4.43
C ASP A 16 -3.21 18.80 -4.25
N THR A 17 -2.68 17.81 -3.52
CA THR A 17 -1.24 17.58 -3.36
C THR A 17 -0.87 16.19 -3.90
N TRP A 18 -1.13 15.15 -3.10
CA TRP A 18 -0.84 13.76 -3.43
C TRP A 18 -1.71 13.22 -4.55
N GLY A 19 -3.00 13.58 -4.60
CA GLY A 19 -3.89 13.17 -5.68
C GLY A 19 -3.39 13.62 -7.05
N ILE A 20 -2.97 14.89 -7.17
CA ILE A 20 -2.35 15.42 -8.41
C ILE A 20 -1.03 14.69 -8.71
N ALA A 21 -0.17 14.51 -7.71
CA ALA A 21 1.10 13.80 -7.89
C ALA A 21 0.90 12.36 -8.40
N TYR A 22 -0.13 11.68 -7.88
CA TYR A 22 -0.48 10.31 -8.23
C TYR A 22 -1.02 10.23 -9.67
N VAL A 23 -1.92 11.13 -10.07
CA VAL A 23 -2.38 11.24 -11.48
C VAL A 23 -1.22 11.53 -12.41
N LYS A 24 -0.33 12.48 -12.07
CA LYS A 24 0.84 12.81 -12.89
C LYS A 24 1.78 11.62 -13.05
N ALA A 25 2.06 10.89 -11.98
CA ALA A 25 2.93 9.72 -12.01
C ALA A 25 2.36 8.63 -12.94
N TRP A 26 1.06 8.36 -12.88
CA TRP A 26 0.39 7.43 -13.77
C TRP A 26 0.34 7.91 -15.22
N SER A 27 -0.04 9.16 -15.46
CA SER A 27 -0.11 9.72 -16.83
C SER A 27 1.25 9.69 -17.51
N ALA A 28 2.33 9.98 -16.77
CA ALA A 28 3.69 9.87 -17.25
C ALA A 28 4.12 8.41 -17.48
N ALA A 29 3.65 7.46 -16.66
CA ALA A 29 3.87 6.03 -16.87
C ALA A 29 3.22 5.51 -18.15
N MET A 30 2.01 6.00 -18.44
CA MET A 30 1.18 5.53 -19.55
C MET A 30 1.43 6.29 -20.86
N TRP A 31 2.34 7.27 -20.87
CA TRP A 31 2.62 8.12 -22.05
C TRP A 31 1.36 8.76 -22.64
N LEU A 32 0.37 9.10 -21.80
CA LEU A 32 -0.94 9.60 -22.28
C LEU A 32 -0.87 10.78 -23.25
N PRO A 33 0.03 11.77 -23.07
CA PRO A 33 0.14 12.87 -24.03
C PRO A 33 0.44 12.38 -25.46
N TYR A 34 1.20 11.29 -25.61
CA TYR A 34 1.56 10.70 -26.89
C TYR A 34 0.45 9.81 -27.46
N LEU A 35 -0.45 9.31 -26.61
CA LEU A 35 -1.60 8.49 -27.02
C LEU A 35 -2.86 9.33 -27.31
N ALA A 36 -2.86 10.63 -26.98
CA ALA A 36 -4.00 11.52 -27.17
C ALA A 36 -4.57 11.54 -28.62
N PRO A 37 -3.75 11.52 -29.69
CA PRO A 37 -4.28 11.46 -31.06
C PRO A 37 -5.10 10.20 -31.33
N MET A 38 -4.77 9.09 -30.68
CA MET A 38 -5.52 7.83 -30.83
C MET A 38 -6.91 7.90 -30.17
N ILE A 39 -7.08 8.76 -29.17
CA ILE A 39 -8.38 9.03 -28.55
C ILE A 39 -9.31 9.74 -29.54
N VAL A 40 -8.80 10.53 -30.49
CA VAL A 40 -9.62 11.20 -31.51
C VAL A 40 -10.13 10.21 -32.56
N LEU A 41 -9.44 9.08 -32.75
CA LEU A 41 -9.85 7.99 -33.65
C LEU A 41 -10.87 7.04 -32.99
N VAL A 42 -11.32 7.36 -31.78
CA VAL A 42 -12.26 6.55 -31.01
C VAL A 42 -13.64 6.55 -31.65
N ARG A 43 -14.10 5.35 -32.03
CA ARG A 43 -15.50 5.10 -32.39
C ARG A 43 -16.39 5.17 -31.15
N ARG A 44 -17.70 5.29 -31.35
CA ARG A 44 -18.73 5.17 -30.29
C ARG A 44 -18.51 3.95 -29.38
N ALA A 45 -17.92 2.88 -29.92
CA ALA A 45 -17.56 1.67 -29.17
C ALA A 45 -16.53 1.87 -28.04
N ALA A 46 -15.68 2.90 -28.07
CA ALA A 46 -14.71 3.15 -26.99
C ALA A 46 -15.17 4.16 -25.93
N VAL A 47 -16.32 4.82 -26.12
CA VAL A 47 -16.95 5.70 -25.12
C VAL A 47 -17.09 5.03 -23.73
N PRO A 48 -17.61 3.79 -23.59
CA PRO A 48 -17.71 3.16 -22.27
C PRO A 48 -16.34 2.96 -21.61
N TRP A 49 -15.31 2.62 -22.37
CA TRP A 49 -13.96 2.41 -21.85
C TRP A 49 -13.30 3.73 -21.41
N VAL A 50 -13.48 4.79 -22.19
CA VAL A 50 -13.04 6.14 -21.80
C VAL A 50 -13.77 6.59 -20.52
N ALA A 51 -15.08 6.36 -20.43
CA ALA A 51 -15.86 6.69 -19.24
C ALA A 51 -15.36 5.94 -18.00
N VAL A 52 -15.03 4.64 -18.12
CA VAL A 52 -14.42 3.85 -17.04
C VAL A 52 -13.07 4.44 -16.63
N ALA A 53 -12.18 4.73 -17.60
CA ALA A 53 -10.88 5.32 -17.31
C ALA A 53 -11.00 6.66 -16.57
N VAL A 54 -11.86 7.56 -17.05
CA VAL A 54 -12.12 8.86 -16.42
C VAL A 54 -12.71 8.69 -15.03
N ALA A 55 -13.69 7.80 -14.83
CA ALA A 55 -14.30 7.58 -13.53
C ALA A 55 -13.30 7.04 -12.50
N VAL A 56 -12.46 6.08 -12.91
CA VAL A 56 -11.42 5.50 -12.04
C VAL A 56 -10.34 6.53 -11.68
N VAL A 57 -9.90 7.34 -12.65
CA VAL A 57 -8.94 8.44 -12.41
C VAL A 57 -9.53 9.50 -11.49
N ALA A 58 -10.78 9.91 -11.74
CA ALA A 58 -11.48 10.88 -10.92
C ALA A 58 -11.65 10.38 -9.48
N TYR A 59 -11.94 9.10 -9.30
CA TYR A 59 -12.01 8.47 -7.98
C TYR A 59 -10.67 8.47 -7.26
N GLY A 60 -9.60 7.95 -7.89
CA GLY A 60 -8.29 7.91 -7.23
C GLY A 60 -7.76 9.30 -6.92
N TRP A 61 -8.03 10.29 -7.77
CA TRP A 61 -7.75 11.69 -7.47
C TRP A 61 -8.57 12.18 -6.28
N SER A 62 -9.89 11.99 -6.27
CA SER A 62 -10.79 12.54 -5.25
C SER A 62 -10.53 12.01 -3.84
N VAL A 63 -9.97 10.81 -3.70
CA VAL A 63 -9.54 10.23 -2.41
C VAL A 63 -8.07 10.51 -2.07
N GLY A 64 -7.38 11.37 -2.83
CA GLY A 64 -5.99 11.77 -2.53
C GLY A 64 -4.90 10.82 -3.04
N GLY A 65 -5.24 9.85 -3.87
CA GLY A 65 -4.33 8.85 -4.40
C GLY A 65 -3.99 7.74 -3.42
N ASP A 66 -2.84 7.10 -3.64
CA ASP A 66 -2.27 6.08 -2.76
C ASP A 66 -0.77 6.28 -2.60
N PHE A 67 -0.20 5.76 -1.52
CA PHE A 67 1.24 5.84 -1.27
C PHE A 67 2.02 4.72 -1.98
N MET A 68 1.34 3.65 -2.40
CA MET A 68 1.99 2.53 -3.08
C MET A 68 2.36 2.88 -4.52
N ALA A 69 3.51 2.39 -4.96
CA ALA A 69 4.04 2.59 -6.30
C ALA A 69 3.12 2.04 -7.40
N TYR A 70 3.41 2.46 -8.63
CA TYR A 70 2.76 1.99 -9.87
C TYR A 70 1.27 2.24 -9.99
N SER A 71 0.75 3.17 -9.20
CA SER A 71 -0.60 3.71 -9.39
C SER A 71 -1.70 2.64 -9.39
N ARG A 72 -1.62 1.65 -8.48
CA ARG A 72 -2.50 0.46 -8.49
C ARG A 72 -4.01 0.77 -8.51
N PHE A 73 -4.46 1.94 -7.99
CA PHE A 73 -5.86 2.37 -8.11
C PHE A 73 -6.30 2.60 -9.55
N TYR A 74 -5.35 2.86 -10.45
CA TYR A 74 -5.59 3.11 -11.87
C TYR A 74 -5.34 1.89 -12.75
N SER A 75 -5.16 0.69 -12.18
CA SER A 75 -5.05 -0.56 -12.95
C SER A 75 -6.21 -0.75 -13.94
N MET A 76 -7.45 -0.49 -13.49
CA MET A 76 -8.63 -0.57 -14.36
C MET A 76 -8.65 0.52 -15.44
N ALA A 77 -8.18 1.73 -15.13
CA ALA A 77 -8.02 2.79 -16.12
C ALA A 77 -6.95 2.42 -17.17
N THR A 78 -5.84 1.80 -16.74
CA THR A 78 -4.80 1.28 -17.63
C THR A 78 -5.36 0.23 -18.59
N VAL A 79 -6.13 -0.74 -18.10
CA VAL A 79 -6.78 -1.76 -18.95
C VAL A 79 -7.76 -1.11 -19.93
N ALA A 80 -8.62 -0.19 -19.46
CA ALA A 80 -9.57 0.49 -20.32
C ALA A 80 -8.87 1.31 -21.43
N LEU A 81 -7.76 1.98 -21.11
CA LEU A 81 -6.97 2.71 -22.09
C LEU A 81 -6.26 1.80 -23.10
N ALA A 82 -5.80 0.62 -22.67
CA ALA A 82 -5.25 -0.37 -23.60
C ALA A 82 -6.31 -0.81 -24.62
N ILE A 83 -7.56 -1.03 -24.20
CA ILE A 83 -8.67 -1.35 -25.09
C ILE A 83 -8.95 -0.19 -26.06
N VAL A 84 -9.00 1.04 -25.55
CA VAL A 84 -9.18 2.25 -26.38
C VAL A 84 -8.07 2.36 -27.43
N LEU A 85 -6.83 2.10 -27.06
CA LEU A 85 -5.68 2.12 -27.97
C LEU A 85 -5.83 1.05 -29.07
N THR A 86 -6.17 -0.19 -28.70
CA THR A 86 -6.39 -1.27 -29.68
C THR A 86 -7.50 -0.93 -30.66
N LEU A 87 -8.63 -0.40 -30.18
CA LEU A 87 -9.73 0.04 -31.04
C LEU A 87 -9.31 1.19 -31.97
N GLY A 88 -8.50 2.13 -31.48
CA GLY A 88 -7.97 3.22 -32.30
C GLY A 88 -7.02 2.71 -33.40
N LEU A 89 -6.17 1.74 -33.08
CA LEU A 89 -5.25 1.11 -34.05
C LEU A 89 -6.01 0.32 -35.13
N ASP A 90 -7.10 -0.37 -34.79
CA ASP A 90 -7.97 -1.06 -35.76
C ASP A 90 -8.62 -0.07 -36.75
N VAL A 91 -9.09 1.07 -36.25
CA VAL A 91 -9.62 2.15 -37.10
C VAL A 91 -8.54 2.71 -38.02
N LEU A 92 -7.35 2.96 -37.48
CA LEU A 92 -6.21 3.46 -38.26
C LEU A 92 -5.82 2.47 -39.37
N ALA A 93 -5.73 1.17 -39.04
CA ALA A 93 -5.46 0.11 -40.01
C ALA A 93 -6.52 0.08 -41.12
N THR A 94 -7.81 0.17 -40.77
CA THR A 94 -8.91 0.23 -41.76
C THR A 94 -8.80 1.46 -42.68
N ILE A 95 -8.42 2.62 -42.13
CA ILE A 95 -8.23 3.85 -42.92
C ILE A 95 -7.04 3.72 -43.86
N LEU A 96 -5.92 3.16 -43.37
CA LEU A 96 -4.71 2.94 -44.16
C LEU A 96 -4.94 1.91 -45.27
N ASP A 97 -5.62 0.81 -44.97
CA ASP A 97 -5.98 -0.20 -45.98
C ASP A 97 -6.77 0.40 -47.15
N ARG A 98 -7.73 1.28 -46.85
CA ARG A 98 -8.55 1.97 -47.87
C ARG A 98 -7.81 3.05 -48.64
N ARG A 99 -6.96 3.85 -47.98
CA ARG A 99 -6.33 5.05 -48.59
C ARG A 99 -4.93 4.81 -49.14
N ALA A 100 -4.19 3.89 -48.54
CA ALA A 100 -2.79 3.61 -48.84
C ALA A 100 -2.47 2.15 -48.46
N PRO A 101 -2.95 1.15 -49.20
CA PRO A 101 -2.84 -0.28 -48.81
C PRO A 101 -1.40 -0.74 -48.62
N ARG A 102 -0.43 -0.11 -49.29
CA ARG A 102 1.01 -0.34 -49.07
C ARG A 102 1.47 -0.03 -47.64
N LEU A 103 0.74 0.82 -46.92
CA LEU A 103 1.00 1.21 -45.53
C LEU A 103 0.14 0.44 -44.52
N ALA A 104 -0.78 -0.42 -44.96
CA ALA A 104 -1.64 -1.19 -44.05
C ALA A 104 -0.83 -2.10 -43.12
N THR A 105 0.32 -2.60 -43.59
CA THR A 105 1.28 -3.40 -42.81
C THR A 105 2.01 -2.59 -41.73
N VAL A 106 1.99 -1.25 -41.79
CA VAL A 106 2.68 -0.39 -40.81
C VAL A 106 1.93 -0.33 -39.48
N ALA A 107 0.59 -0.34 -39.50
CA ALA A 107 -0.22 -0.26 -38.28
C ALA A 107 0.08 -1.37 -37.25
N PRO A 108 0.13 -2.68 -37.61
CA PRO A 108 0.50 -3.73 -36.67
C PRO A 108 1.95 -3.61 -36.19
N ILE A 109 2.87 -3.13 -37.04
CA ILE A 109 4.28 -2.88 -36.65
C ILE A 109 4.35 -1.79 -35.58
N LEU A 110 3.61 -0.69 -35.75
CA LEU A 110 3.54 0.38 -34.76
C LEU A 110 2.90 -0.09 -33.44
N GLY A 111 1.85 -0.90 -33.53
CA GLY A 111 1.24 -1.53 -32.35
C GLY A 111 2.23 -2.41 -31.59
N ALA A 112 2.97 -3.28 -32.30
CA ALA A 112 4.01 -4.12 -31.72
C ALA A 112 5.15 -3.28 -31.10
N ALA A 113 5.62 -2.25 -31.80
CA ALA A 113 6.67 -1.36 -31.31
C ALA A 113 6.24 -0.62 -30.02
N ALA A 114 4.99 -0.14 -29.95
CA ALA A 114 4.45 0.48 -28.75
C ALA A 114 4.34 -0.50 -27.58
N ALA A 115 3.89 -1.74 -27.83
CA ALA A 115 3.84 -2.79 -26.82
C ALA A 115 5.24 -3.15 -26.28
N ILE A 116 6.23 -3.28 -27.17
CA ILE A 116 7.63 -3.51 -26.79
C ILE A 116 8.17 -2.35 -25.97
N ALA A 117 7.93 -1.11 -26.39
CA ALA A 117 8.40 0.08 -25.66
C ALA A 117 7.80 0.15 -24.25
N LEU A 118 6.50 -0.11 -24.09
CA LEU A 118 5.84 -0.20 -22.79
C LEU A 118 6.40 -1.37 -21.94
N GLY A 119 6.68 -2.51 -22.57
CA GLY A 119 7.33 -3.65 -21.92
C GLY A 119 8.72 -3.30 -21.37
N VAL A 120 9.55 -2.62 -22.15
CA VAL A 120 10.88 -2.14 -21.72
C VAL A 120 10.77 -1.12 -20.57
N VAL A 121 9.79 -0.22 -20.62
CA VAL A 121 9.55 0.74 -19.52
C VAL A 121 9.11 0.02 -18.25
N ALA A 122 8.21 -0.96 -18.36
CA ALA A 122 7.74 -1.77 -17.24
C ALA A 122 8.89 -2.58 -16.62
N ASP A 123 9.71 -3.22 -17.45
CA ASP A 123 10.89 -3.99 -17.04
C ASP A 123 11.92 -3.14 -16.30
N ARG A 124 12.29 -1.98 -16.85
CA ARG A 124 13.22 -1.05 -16.19
C ARG A 124 12.70 -0.57 -14.85
N ARG A 125 11.40 -0.30 -14.75
CA ARG A 125 10.76 0.13 -13.51
C ARG A 125 10.70 -0.98 -12.48
N TRP A 126 10.45 -2.21 -12.92
CA TRP A 126 10.49 -3.41 -12.10
C TRP A 126 11.89 -3.60 -11.50
N HIS A 127 12.93 -3.56 -12.33
CA HIS A 127 14.31 -3.65 -11.86
C HIS A 127 14.67 -2.52 -10.88
N ALA A 128 14.30 -1.27 -11.18
CA ALA A 128 14.58 -0.13 -10.30
C ALA A 128 13.92 -0.23 -8.90
N ASP A 129 12.78 -0.91 -8.78
CA ASP A 129 12.14 -1.19 -7.49
C ASP A 129 12.79 -2.37 -6.78
N ARG A 130 13.21 -3.41 -7.51
CA ARG A 130 13.97 -4.53 -6.94
C ARG A 130 15.32 -4.10 -6.38
N ASP A 131 15.98 -3.15 -7.02
CA ASP A 131 17.26 -2.58 -6.56
C ASP A 131 17.09 -1.68 -5.32
N LYS A 132 15.85 -1.38 -4.91
CA LYS A 132 15.51 -0.57 -3.74
C LYS A 132 14.58 -1.37 -2.80
N PRO A 133 15.11 -2.39 -2.12
CA PRO A 133 14.31 -3.27 -1.25
C PRO A 133 13.71 -2.55 -0.03
N GLU A 134 14.19 -1.34 0.29
CA GLU A 134 13.72 -0.55 1.43
C GLU A 134 13.54 0.93 1.03
N GLY A 135 12.67 1.61 1.75
CA GLY A 135 12.43 3.05 1.60
C GLY A 135 11.42 3.42 0.51
N TRP A 136 11.53 4.67 0.05
CA TRP A 136 10.58 5.28 -0.88
C TRP A 136 11.22 5.48 -2.26
N LEU A 137 10.59 4.94 -3.30
CA LEU A 137 10.88 5.27 -4.69
C LEU A 137 10.60 6.76 -4.92
N ASP A 138 11.60 7.45 -5.46
CA ASP A 138 11.59 8.89 -5.72
C ASP A 138 11.18 9.76 -4.51
N GLY A 139 11.39 9.24 -3.28
CA GLY A 139 10.98 9.89 -2.04
C GLY A 139 9.46 10.04 -1.85
N LYS A 140 8.65 9.35 -2.66
CA LYS A 140 7.18 9.54 -2.69
C LYS A 140 6.38 8.25 -2.65
N TRP A 141 6.88 7.19 -3.26
CA TRP A 141 6.11 5.95 -3.44
C TRP A 141 6.76 4.77 -2.78
N GLU A 142 6.01 3.96 -2.07
CA GLU A 142 6.56 2.74 -1.50
C GLU A 142 6.51 1.62 -2.53
N GLY A 143 7.69 1.05 -2.79
CA GLY A 143 7.88 0.03 -3.81
C GLY A 143 7.17 -1.29 -3.50
N VAL A 144 6.94 -2.10 -4.53
CA VAL A 144 6.34 -3.44 -4.37
C VAL A 144 7.29 -4.35 -3.62
N THR A 145 8.60 -4.27 -3.91
CA THR A 145 9.63 -5.04 -3.20
C THR A 145 9.65 -4.71 -1.71
N ALA A 146 9.65 -3.42 -1.36
CA ALA A 146 9.61 -2.96 0.02
C ALA A 146 8.33 -3.41 0.74
N MET A 147 7.17 -3.36 0.07
CA MET A 147 5.91 -3.83 0.63
C MET A 147 5.85 -5.35 0.82
N ALA A 148 6.43 -6.12 -0.10
CA ALA A 148 6.55 -7.57 0.04
C ALA A 148 7.43 -7.94 1.24
N ARG A 149 8.59 -7.30 1.39
CA ARG A 149 9.46 -7.49 2.58
C ARG A 149 8.76 -7.08 3.87
N PHE A 150 8.04 -5.96 3.87
CA PHE A 150 7.24 -5.53 5.02
C PHE A 150 6.18 -6.56 5.43
N ALA A 151 5.53 -7.20 4.44
CA ALA A 151 4.55 -8.25 4.67
C ALA A 151 5.21 -9.52 5.21
N GLU A 152 6.37 -9.91 4.67
CA GLU A 152 7.12 -11.10 5.14
C GLU A 152 7.65 -10.96 6.56
N VAL A 153 8.16 -9.79 6.94
CA VAL A 153 8.46 -9.48 8.35
C VAL A 153 7.20 -9.63 9.19
N GLY A 154 6.06 -9.12 8.72
CA GLY A 154 4.79 -9.25 9.41
C GLY A 154 4.33 -10.71 9.56
N ARG A 155 4.52 -11.54 8.54
CA ARG A 155 4.20 -12.97 8.57
C ARG A 155 5.06 -13.69 9.60
N ALA A 156 6.38 -13.54 9.54
CA ALA A 156 7.32 -14.18 10.46
C ALA A 156 7.06 -13.78 11.93
N VAL A 157 6.78 -12.49 12.18
CA VAL A 157 6.39 -12.01 13.51
C VAL A 157 5.04 -12.59 13.94
N GLY A 158 4.06 -12.65 13.02
CA GLY A 158 2.76 -13.21 13.30
C GLY A 158 2.83 -14.69 13.68
N GLU A 159 3.59 -15.49 12.94
CA GLU A 159 3.83 -16.91 13.25
C GLU A 159 4.46 -17.09 14.63
N TRP A 160 5.49 -16.29 14.95
CA TRP A 160 6.07 -16.29 16.30
C TRP A 160 5.03 -15.93 17.37
N MET A 161 4.25 -14.88 17.14
CA MET A 161 3.23 -14.43 18.10
C MET A 161 2.14 -15.50 18.31
N GLY A 162 1.72 -16.19 17.25
CA GLY A 162 0.74 -17.26 17.35
C GLY A 162 1.25 -18.48 18.11
N ALA A 163 2.56 -18.73 18.08
CA ALA A 163 3.20 -19.83 18.82
C ALA A 163 3.44 -19.49 20.30
N GLU A 164 3.81 -18.24 20.60
CA GLU A 164 4.36 -17.87 21.92
C GLU A 164 3.38 -17.07 22.81
N LEU A 165 2.32 -16.50 22.23
CA LEU A 165 1.36 -15.68 22.98
C LEU A 165 0.06 -16.45 23.24
N PRO A 166 -0.63 -16.16 24.37
CA PRO A 166 -1.98 -16.66 24.60
C PRO A 166 -2.91 -16.33 23.43
N SER A 167 -3.76 -17.28 23.01
CA SER A 167 -4.65 -17.12 21.85
C SER A 167 -5.68 -16.00 21.98
N ASP A 168 -5.95 -15.52 23.19
CA ASP A 168 -6.82 -14.40 23.52
C ASP A 168 -6.08 -13.04 23.58
N THR A 169 -4.77 -13.02 23.33
CA THR A 169 -3.96 -11.79 23.32
C THR A 169 -4.50 -10.80 22.28
N LEU A 170 -5.05 -9.68 22.76
CA LEU A 170 -5.60 -8.61 21.96
C LEU A 170 -4.50 -7.65 21.50
N ILE A 171 -4.25 -7.60 20.20
CA ILE A 171 -3.23 -6.73 19.61
C ILE A 171 -3.87 -5.57 18.85
N THR A 172 -3.15 -4.44 18.75
CA THR A 172 -3.50 -3.36 17.81
C THR A 172 -2.46 -3.26 16.70
N VAL A 173 -2.90 -3.08 15.46
CA VAL A 173 -2.02 -3.00 14.29
C VAL A 173 -2.39 -1.81 13.41
N GLY A 174 -1.40 -1.22 12.75
CA GLY A 174 -1.66 -0.25 11.67
C GLY A 174 -1.85 -0.92 10.32
N ALA A 175 -1.22 -2.07 10.10
CA ALA A 175 -1.39 -2.88 8.89
C ALA A 175 -2.10 -4.19 9.25
N ALA A 176 -3.42 -4.23 9.11
CA ALA A 176 -4.27 -5.38 9.42
C ALA A 176 -4.20 -6.49 8.36
N GLY A 177 -2.98 -6.89 7.98
CA GLY A 177 -2.71 -7.92 6.98
C GLY A 177 -1.89 -9.06 7.56
N ALA A 178 -0.59 -9.09 7.28
CA ALA A 178 0.28 -10.22 7.56
C ALA A 178 0.38 -10.64 9.04
N VAL A 179 0.55 -9.68 9.98
CA VAL A 179 0.69 -10.03 11.41
C VAL A 179 -0.58 -10.70 11.95
N PRO A 180 -1.79 -10.11 11.84
CA PRO A 180 -3.01 -10.77 12.31
C PRO A 180 -3.32 -12.07 11.60
N TYR A 181 -3.09 -12.12 10.28
CA TYR A 181 -3.36 -13.32 9.48
C TYR A 181 -2.51 -14.51 9.94
N ALA A 182 -1.20 -14.29 10.15
CA ALA A 182 -0.28 -15.34 10.52
C ALA A 182 -0.35 -15.71 12.02
N SER A 183 -0.70 -14.77 12.90
CA SER A 183 -0.83 -15.06 14.33
C SER A 183 -2.18 -15.64 14.74
N GLY A 184 -3.25 -15.34 13.99
CA GLY A 184 -4.62 -15.69 14.38
C GLY A 184 -5.15 -14.93 15.61
N LEU A 185 -4.41 -13.92 16.10
CA LEU A 185 -4.75 -13.21 17.34
C LEU A 185 -5.90 -12.19 17.15
N PRO A 186 -6.76 -12.00 18.17
CA PRO A 186 -7.73 -10.91 18.20
C PRO A 186 -7.06 -9.56 17.93
N THR A 187 -7.58 -8.82 16.95
CA THR A 187 -6.90 -7.62 16.43
C THR A 187 -7.82 -6.41 16.32
N ILE A 188 -7.31 -5.27 16.77
CA ILE A 188 -7.86 -3.93 16.51
C ILE A 188 -7.03 -3.28 15.41
N ASP A 189 -7.69 -2.96 14.29
CA ASP A 189 -7.08 -2.19 13.22
C ASP A 189 -7.14 -0.70 13.54
N ALA A 190 -6.00 -0.14 13.94
CA ALA A 190 -5.89 1.26 14.34
C ALA A 190 -6.08 2.25 13.18
N PHE A 191 -6.13 1.81 11.92
CA PHE A 191 -6.47 2.67 10.77
C PHE A 191 -7.91 2.48 10.28
N GLY A 192 -8.67 1.58 10.91
CA GLY A 192 -10.09 1.45 10.72
C GLY A 192 -10.50 0.87 9.37
N LEU A 193 -9.63 0.18 8.63
CA LEU A 193 -10.03 -0.51 7.39
C LEU A 193 -11.02 -1.64 7.69
N VAL A 194 -10.84 -2.36 8.80
CA VAL A 194 -11.75 -3.43 9.24
C VAL A 194 -12.55 -3.10 10.50
N ASP A 195 -12.29 -1.96 11.14
CA ASP A 195 -13.04 -1.49 12.31
C ASP A 195 -14.00 -0.33 11.92
N PRO A 196 -15.32 -0.58 11.83
CA PRO A 196 -16.28 0.43 11.40
C PRO A 196 -16.55 1.51 12.43
N VAL A 197 -16.12 1.34 13.69
CA VAL A 197 -16.27 2.35 14.73
C VAL A 197 -15.33 3.51 14.43
N ILE A 198 -14.08 3.23 14.08
CA ILE A 198 -13.07 4.24 13.78
C ILE A 198 -13.50 5.12 12.60
N ALA A 199 -14.05 4.51 11.55
CA ALA A 199 -14.55 5.23 10.36
C ALA A 199 -15.76 6.14 10.63
N ARG A 200 -16.43 5.98 11.78
CA ARG A 200 -17.63 6.74 12.16
C ARG A 200 -17.40 7.65 13.36
N LEU A 201 -16.17 7.76 13.86
CA LEU A 201 -15.87 8.67 14.96
C LEU A 201 -16.21 10.12 14.53
N PRO A 202 -16.88 10.93 15.37
CA PRO A 202 -17.29 12.28 15.01
C PRO A 202 -16.12 13.24 14.72
N HIS A 203 -15.01 13.05 15.43
CA HIS A 203 -13.81 13.87 15.32
C HIS A 203 -12.58 12.96 15.30
N PRO A 204 -12.41 12.16 14.24
CA PRO A 204 -11.28 11.26 14.20
C PRO A 204 -10.01 12.10 14.03
N PRO A 205 -8.91 11.72 14.68
CA PRO A 205 -7.66 12.41 14.47
C PRO A 205 -7.21 12.19 13.01
N LEU A 206 -6.81 13.29 12.37
CA LEU A 206 -6.30 13.28 11.00
C LEU A 206 -4.81 13.61 11.01
N ARG A 207 -4.04 12.90 10.19
CA ARG A 207 -2.63 13.26 9.97
C ARG A 207 -2.54 14.55 9.17
N ASP A 208 -1.60 15.43 9.57
CA ASP A 208 -1.29 16.63 8.80
C ASP A 208 -0.78 16.27 7.40
N ALA A 209 -1.00 17.13 6.41
CA ALA A 209 -0.64 16.84 5.01
C ALA A 209 0.87 16.64 4.76
N ARG A 210 1.75 17.15 5.63
CA ARG A 210 3.22 17.03 5.52
C ARG A 210 3.73 15.68 6.05
N SER A 211 3.07 15.11 7.05
CA SER A 211 3.36 13.78 7.63
C SER A 211 2.37 12.69 7.19
N ALA A 212 1.41 13.06 6.34
CA ALA A 212 0.39 12.15 5.85
C ALA A 212 0.96 11.21 4.79
N ARG A 213 0.74 9.92 5.03
CA ARG A 213 0.86 8.86 4.02
C ARG A 213 -0.51 8.71 3.35
N PRO A 214 -0.68 8.96 2.04
CA PRO A 214 -1.98 8.85 1.37
C PRO A 214 -2.72 7.57 1.73
N GLY A 215 -4.01 7.67 1.99
CA GLY A 215 -4.83 6.53 2.41
C GLY A 215 -4.63 6.05 3.85
N HIS A 216 -3.90 6.79 4.69
CA HIS A 216 -3.74 6.60 6.13
C HIS A 216 -3.98 7.90 6.91
N GLN A 217 -4.92 8.73 6.44
CA GLN A 217 -5.25 10.00 7.07
C GLN A 217 -5.97 9.76 8.40
N LEU A 218 -6.87 8.78 8.41
CA LEU A 218 -7.65 8.36 9.55
C LEU A 218 -6.87 7.39 10.44
N PHE A 219 -7.00 7.54 11.76
CA PHE A 219 -6.52 6.57 12.73
C PHE A 219 -7.33 6.64 14.03
N ALA A 220 -7.28 5.59 14.85
CA ALA A 220 -7.90 5.56 16.16
C ALA A 220 -7.25 6.57 17.11
N SER A 221 -8.07 7.22 17.94
CA SER A 221 -7.54 8.07 19.02
C SER A 221 -6.89 7.21 20.12
N PRO A 222 -5.92 7.75 20.87
CA PRO A 222 -5.38 7.06 22.03
C PRO A 222 -6.44 6.66 23.05
N GLU A 223 -7.49 7.46 23.22
CA GLU A 223 -8.61 7.21 24.14
C GLU A 223 -9.42 6.00 23.69
N TYR A 224 -9.73 5.91 22.39
CA TYR A 224 -10.39 4.74 21.82
C TYR A 224 -9.54 3.48 22.07
N ILE A 225 -8.25 3.52 21.72
CA ILE A 225 -7.36 2.38 21.88
C ILE A 225 -7.26 1.94 23.34
N ARG A 226 -7.09 2.87 24.29
CA ARG A 226 -7.08 2.53 25.73
C ARG A 226 -8.40 1.96 26.20
N GLY A 227 -9.53 2.47 25.72
CA GLY A 227 -10.86 1.96 26.05
C GLY A 227 -11.14 0.55 25.51
N ARG A 228 -10.34 0.07 24.55
CA ARG A 228 -10.38 -1.33 24.06
C ARG A 228 -9.45 -2.26 24.84
N ASP A 229 -8.62 -1.71 25.73
CA ASP A 229 -7.71 -2.42 26.64
C ASP A 229 -6.78 -3.50 26.02
N PRO A 230 -6.07 -3.21 24.91
CA PRO A 230 -5.22 -4.19 24.23
C PRO A 230 -3.98 -4.58 25.03
N ASP A 231 -3.56 -5.83 24.90
CA ASP A 231 -2.35 -6.39 25.50
C ASP A 231 -1.08 -5.84 24.86
N LEU A 232 -1.08 -5.73 23.53
CA LEU A 232 0.06 -5.24 22.74
C LEU A 232 -0.35 -4.15 21.75
N LEU A 233 0.38 -3.04 21.78
CA LEU A 233 0.19 -1.89 20.91
C LEU A 233 1.23 -1.84 19.80
N CYS A 234 1.00 -2.61 18.74
CA CYS A 234 1.93 -2.74 17.62
C CYS A 234 1.76 -1.65 16.56
N HIS A 235 0.60 -0.96 16.49
CA HIS A 235 0.37 0.17 15.59
C HIS A 235 1.25 1.41 15.89
N VAL A 236 1.69 1.56 17.15
CA VAL A 236 2.70 2.53 17.59
C VAL A 236 4.05 1.90 17.86
N GLY A 237 4.23 0.67 17.35
CA GLY A 237 5.41 -0.14 17.52
C GLY A 237 6.63 0.37 16.75
N PHE A 238 7.70 -0.41 16.80
CA PHE A 238 8.96 -0.18 16.12
C PHE A 238 9.39 -1.43 15.36
N ARG A 239 10.09 -1.24 14.25
CA ARG A 239 10.78 -2.30 13.52
C ARG A 239 12.18 -1.82 13.14
N GLY A 240 13.18 -2.68 13.30
CA GLY A 240 14.56 -2.35 12.95
C GLY A 240 15.53 -3.45 13.33
N ALA A 241 16.83 -3.19 13.20
CA ALA A 241 17.87 -4.18 13.51
C ALA A 241 18.05 -4.46 15.01
N ALA A 242 17.67 -3.52 15.88
CA ALA A 242 17.83 -3.63 17.32
C ALA A 242 16.65 -3.00 18.08
N PRO A 243 16.38 -3.41 19.33
CA PRO A 243 15.31 -2.82 20.14
C PRO A 243 15.44 -1.29 20.28
N PRO A 244 14.33 -0.54 20.20
CA PRO A 244 14.34 0.91 20.34
C PRO A 244 14.58 1.33 21.78
N ARG A 245 15.10 2.55 21.99
CA ARG A 245 15.16 3.14 23.34
C ARG A 245 13.77 3.57 23.81
N GLU A 246 13.60 3.66 25.12
CA GLU A 246 12.32 4.13 25.70
C GLU A 246 11.98 5.57 25.30
N SER A 247 12.98 6.42 25.04
CA SER A 247 12.79 7.80 24.55
C SER A 247 12.15 7.87 23.16
N GLU A 248 12.26 6.81 22.37
CA GLU A 248 11.73 6.71 21.00
C GLU A 248 10.24 6.33 20.99
N ALA A 249 9.67 5.93 22.13
CA ALA A 249 8.25 5.63 22.24
C ALA A 249 7.39 6.88 22.01
N ARG A 250 6.27 6.70 21.30
CA ARG A 250 5.31 7.78 21.03
C ARG A 250 4.66 8.26 22.32
N ALA A 251 4.52 9.58 22.46
CA ALA A 251 4.07 10.22 23.70
C ALA A 251 2.77 9.63 24.31
N PRO A 252 1.70 9.31 23.54
CA PRO A 252 0.47 8.78 24.12
C PRO A 252 0.61 7.42 24.84
N PHE A 253 1.64 6.64 24.50
CA PHE A 253 1.89 5.29 25.03
C PHE A 253 3.32 5.11 25.54
N ARG A 254 3.94 6.21 25.98
CA ARG A 254 5.27 6.19 26.60
C ARG A 254 5.15 5.85 28.09
N LYS A 255 4.51 6.72 28.87
CA LYS A 255 4.29 6.53 30.31
C LYS A 255 3.32 5.36 30.56
N GLY A 256 3.65 4.48 31.49
CA GLY A 256 2.82 3.31 31.85
C GLY A 256 3.00 2.10 30.93
N TYR A 257 3.83 2.19 29.89
CA TYR A 257 4.09 1.09 28.96
C TYR A 257 5.59 0.74 28.94
N ALA A 258 5.90 -0.44 28.42
CA ALA A 258 7.24 -0.91 28.11
C ALA A 258 7.27 -1.50 26.68
N TRP A 259 8.46 -1.61 26.10
CA TRP A 259 8.65 -2.33 24.85
C TRP A 259 8.50 -3.83 25.08
N ALA A 260 7.78 -4.50 24.18
CA ALA A 260 7.68 -5.95 24.06
C ALA A 260 8.17 -6.31 22.66
N CYS A 261 9.39 -6.82 22.56
CA CYS A 261 10.09 -7.05 21.30
C CYS A 261 10.10 -8.52 20.93
N VAL A 262 9.57 -8.81 19.75
CA VAL A 262 9.69 -10.08 19.05
C VAL A 262 10.95 -10.02 18.19
N GLN A 263 11.74 -11.08 18.21
CA GLN A 263 12.84 -11.27 17.28
C GLN A 263 12.68 -12.64 16.63
N PRO A 264 12.00 -12.73 15.48
CA PRO A 264 11.90 -13.97 14.74
C PRO A 264 13.32 -14.44 14.36
N GLY A 265 13.54 -15.75 14.34
CA GLY A 265 14.88 -16.31 14.05
C GLY A 265 15.43 -15.85 12.69
N PRO A 266 16.77 -15.78 12.53
CA PRO A 266 17.39 -15.50 11.25
C PRO A 266 16.87 -16.45 10.17
N GLY A 267 16.49 -15.89 9.03
CA GLY A 267 15.98 -16.66 7.89
C GLY A 267 14.49 -17.05 7.97
N SER A 268 13.75 -16.55 8.96
CA SER A 268 12.29 -16.72 9.05
C SER A 268 11.50 -15.90 8.02
N ALA A 269 12.12 -14.88 7.41
CA ALA A 269 11.52 -14.05 6.37
C ALA A 269 12.16 -14.33 5.00
N PHE A 270 11.36 -14.29 3.93
CA PHE A 270 11.81 -14.63 2.57
C PHE A 270 11.74 -13.43 1.64
N ALA A 271 12.79 -13.20 0.86
CA ALA A 271 12.80 -12.11 -0.10
C ALA A 271 12.03 -12.51 -1.39
N PRO A 272 11.44 -11.55 -2.12
CA PRO A 272 10.72 -11.85 -3.37
C PRO A 272 11.58 -12.52 -4.46
N GLU A 273 12.89 -12.27 -4.46
CA GLU A 273 13.93 -12.90 -5.31
C GLU A 273 14.21 -14.36 -4.94
N GLY A 274 13.71 -14.81 -3.80
CA GLY A 274 14.20 -16.00 -3.12
C GLY A 274 15.34 -15.68 -2.15
N GLY A 275 15.68 -16.67 -1.34
CA GLY A 275 16.58 -16.49 -0.21
C GLY A 275 15.88 -15.92 1.02
N SER A 276 16.49 -16.17 2.17
CA SER A 276 15.97 -15.75 3.46
C SER A 276 16.72 -14.52 3.98
N PHE A 277 16.06 -13.66 4.72
CA PHE A 277 16.68 -12.50 5.38
C PHE A 277 16.29 -12.44 6.85
N ASP A 278 17.07 -11.66 7.62
CA ASP A 278 16.77 -11.40 9.03
C ASP A 278 15.69 -10.30 9.13
N PRO A 279 14.50 -10.60 9.68
CA PRO A 279 13.46 -9.59 9.88
C PRO A 279 13.81 -8.55 10.96
N GLY A 280 14.88 -8.78 11.74
CA GLY A 280 15.28 -7.94 12.85
C GLY A 280 14.29 -8.05 14.02
N VAL A 281 14.11 -6.93 14.73
CA VAL A 281 13.17 -6.84 15.83
C VAL A 281 11.85 -6.19 15.41
N TYR A 282 10.77 -6.67 16.02
CA TYR A 282 9.44 -6.09 15.95
C TYR A 282 8.94 -5.83 17.36
N CYS A 283 8.84 -4.56 17.74
CA CYS A 283 8.47 -4.18 19.09
C CYS A 283 7.08 -3.56 19.14
N CYS A 284 6.23 -4.06 20.03
CA CYS A 284 4.97 -3.43 20.42
C CYS A 284 5.15 -2.71 21.75
N ARG A 285 4.20 -1.84 22.10
CA ARG A 285 4.10 -1.34 23.48
C ARG A 285 3.21 -2.28 24.28
N ARG A 286 3.53 -2.50 25.55
CA ARG A 286 2.78 -3.36 26.49
C ARG A 286 2.54 -2.56 27.78
N PRO A 287 1.32 -2.55 28.36
CA PRO A 287 1.11 -2.02 29.70
C PRO A 287 2.10 -2.65 30.70
N ARG A 288 2.70 -1.85 31.59
CA ARG A 288 3.77 -2.34 32.50
C ARG A 288 3.30 -3.39 33.49
N ASP A 289 2.05 -3.29 33.88
CA ASP A 289 1.34 -4.15 34.82
C ASP A 289 0.87 -5.49 34.22
N ARG A 290 1.06 -5.72 32.91
CA ARG A 290 0.46 -6.87 32.23
C ARG A 290 1.47 -7.85 31.67
N VAL A 291 1.57 -9.07 32.21
CA VAL A 291 2.38 -10.13 31.61
C VAL A 291 1.68 -10.70 30.37
N VAL A 292 2.39 -10.79 29.23
CA VAL A 292 1.85 -11.29 27.95
C VAL A 292 2.82 -12.30 27.36
N GLY A 293 2.53 -13.58 27.48
CA GLY A 293 3.44 -14.66 27.08
C GLY A 293 4.81 -14.52 27.76
N PRO A 294 5.91 -14.40 27.00
CA PRO A 294 7.24 -14.21 27.57
C PRO A 294 7.50 -12.77 28.07
N PHE A 295 6.64 -11.80 27.74
CA PHE A 295 6.88 -10.40 28.09
C PHE A 295 6.44 -10.06 29.50
N GLY A 296 7.35 -9.47 30.28
CA GLY A 296 7.06 -8.99 31.63
C GLY A 296 7.18 -10.04 32.72
N ARG A 297 7.67 -11.25 32.40
CA ARG A 297 8.22 -12.14 33.41
C ARG A 297 9.52 -11.52 33.91
N GLU A 298 9.68 -11.38 35.22
CA GLU A 298 11.01 -11.15 35.78
C GLU A 298 11.88 -12.33 35.32
N VAL A 299 13.03 -12.02 34.74
CA VAL A 299 14.02 -13.06 34.48
C VAL A 299 14.52 -13.42 35.87
N ASP A 300 14.12 -14.58 36.39
CA ASP A 300 14.76 -15.14 37.57
C ASP A 300 16.24 -15.32 37.20
N ASP A 301 17.09 -14.42 37.70
CA ASP A 301 18.54 -14.52 37.62
C ASP A 301 18.95 -15.74 38.46
N GLY A 302 18.97 -16.91 37.81
CA GLY A 302 19.52 -18.16 38.35
C GLY A 302 21.04 -18.17 38.36
#